data_AF-A0A5C6ZAH1-F1
#
_entry.id   AF-A0A5C6ZAH1-F1
#
_cell.length_a   1.000
_cell.length_b   1.000
_cell.length_c   1.000
_cell.angle_alpha   90.00
_cell.angle_beta   90.00
_cell.angle_gamma   90.00
#
_symmetry.space_group_name_H-M   'P 1'
#
loop_
_entity.id
_entity.type
_entity.pdbx_description
1 polymer ?
#
loop_
_entity_poly.entity_id
_entity_poly.type
_entity_poly.pdbx_seq_one_letter_code
_entity_poly.pdbx_strand_id
1 'polypeptide(L)'
;LADLVVINKADLDDAAATRAQAQITSSLRLYGLHGRPDHAHHDTAIWHPRVMRMSALKGEGVDAFWRAVTEFQALQQANGAFEEKRQQQALAWMWERIQSGLKQQFKAAPAVRGALEDITARVLGGQLAASTAARELLTKFSGDRNSEDSKDQRHA
;
A
#
# COMPACT_ATOMS: atom_id res chain seq x y z
N LEU A 1 -4.01 8.69 -0.19
CA LEU A 1 -4.54 9.73 -1.10
C LEU A 1 -3.41 10.16 -2.02
N ALA A 2 -3.71 10.54 -3.27
CA ALA A 2 -2.69 10.90 -4.25
C ALA A 2 -2.27 12.38 -4.10
N ASP A 3 -0.98 12.64 -4.06
CA ASP A 3 -0.40 13.99 -3.99
C ASP A 3 -0.45 14.69 -5.37
N LEU A 4 -0.38 13.93 -6.46
CA LEU A 4 -0.49 14.42 -7.84
C LEU A 4 -1.18 13.36 -8.70
N VAL A 5 -2.16 13.76 -9.51
CA VAL A 5 -2.84 12.89 -10.47
C VAL A 5 -2.54 13.34 -11.89
N VAL A 6 -2.15 12.38 -12.73
CA VAL A 6 -1.76 12.64 -14.11
C VAL A 6 -2.66 11.82 -15.03
N ILE A 7 -3.38 12.50 -15.91
CA ILE A 7 -4.17 11.90 -16.99
C ILE A 7 -3.29 11.85 -18.23
N ASN A 8 -2.71 10.68 -18.48
CA ASN A 8 -1.84 10.43 -19.64
C ASN A 8 -2.67 10.13 -20.90
N LYS A 9 -2.04 10.25 -22.07
CA LYS A 9 -2.63 10.07 -23.42
C LYS A 9 -3.71 11.11 -23.76
N ALA A 10 -3.56 12.33 -23.25
CA ALA A 10 -4.51 13.42 -23.53
C ALA A 10 -4.58 13.80 -25.02
N ASP A 11 -3.63 13.35 -25.84
CA ASP A 11 -3.60 13.52 -27.28
C ASP A 11 -4.63 12.69 -28.06
N LEU A 12 -5.14 11.59 -27.48
CA LEU A 12 -6.09 10.70 -28.15
C LEU A 12 -7.52 11.26 -28.14
N ASP A 13 -7.91 11.88 -27.02
CA ASP A 13 -9.21 12.53 -26.85
C ASP A 13 -9.08 13.65 -25.80
N ASP A 14 -8.82 14.87 -26.29
CA ASP A 14 -8.64 16.06 -25.46
C ASP A 14 -9.90 16.37 -24.62
N ALA A 15 -11.09 16.13 -25.18
CA ALA A 15 -12.36 16.39 -24.51
C ALA A 15 -12.61 15.38 -23.37
N ALA A 16 -12.30 14.10 -23.57
CA ALA A 16 -12.35 13.11 -22.50
C ALA A 16 -11.31 13.40 -21.41
N ALA A 17 -10.08 13.75 -21.78
CA ALA A 17 -9.04 14.10 -20.83
C ALA A 17 -9.41 15.33 -19.98
N THR A 18 -10.00 16.36 -20.61
CA THR A 18 -10.49 17.56 -19.92
C THR A 18 -11.63 17.24 -18.95
N ARG A 19 -12.59 16.40 -19.37
CA ARG A 19 -13.68 15.94 -18.48
C ARG A 19 -13.15 15.16 -17.28
N ALA A 20 -12.23 14.22 -17.52
CA ALA A 20 -11.59 13.46 -16.46
C ALA A 20 -10.82 14.37 -15.49
N GLN A 21 -10.11 15.39 -16.01
CA GLN A 21 -9.40 16.36 -15.18
C GLN A 21 -10.35 17.11 -14.27
N ALA A 22 -11.46 17.64 -14.81
CA ALA A 22 -12.47 18.35 -14.05
C ALA A 22 -13.11 17.48 -12.97
N GLN A 23 -13.47 16.24 -13.33
CA GLN A 23 -14.11 15.29 -12.41
C GLN A 23 -13.19 14.92 -11.25
N ILE A 24 -11.94 14.52 -11.53
CA ILE A 24 -10.97 14.15 -10.49
C ILE A 24 -10.62 15.36 -9.61
N THR A 25 -10.47 16.54 -10.21
CA THR A 25 -10.22 17.79 -9.46
C THR A 25 -11.35 18.05 -8.47
N SER A 26 -12.60 17.92 -8.91
CA SER A 26 -13.77 18.08 -8.05
C SER A 26 -13.76 17.06 -6.91
N SER A 27 -13.52 15.79 -7.21
CA SER A 27 -13.43 14.73 -6.18
C SER A 27 -12.33 15.01 -5.15
N LEU A 28 -11.12 15.37 -5.59
CA LEU A 28 -10.02 15.67 -4.68
C LEU A 28 -10.31 16.88 -3.78
N ARG A 29 -11.03 17.90 -4.28
CA ARG A 29 -11.50 19.02 -3.45
C ARG A 29 -12.49 18.55 -2.40
N LEU A 30 -13.48 17.73 -2.76
CA LEU A 30 -14.46 17.18 -1.82
C LEU A 30 -13.79 16.34 -0.73
N TYR A 31 -12.82 15.51 -1.08
CA TYR A 31 -12.06 14.71 -0.10
C TYR A 31 -11.14 15.57 0.78
N GLY A 32 -10.55 16.64 0.23
CA GLY A 32 -9.74 17.61 1.00
C GLY A 32 -10.56 18.35 2.06
N LEU A 33 -11.83 18.65 1.78
CA LEU A 33 -12.76 19.31 2.71
C LEU A 33 -13.13 18.45 3.94
N HIS A 34 -12.93 17.12 3.88
CA HIS A 34 -13.25 16.22 5.00
C HIS A 34 -12.07 16.05 5.99
N GLY A 35 -10.88 16.55 5.65
CA GLY A 35 -9.67 16.34 6.44
C GLY A 35 -9.33 17.47 7.41
N ARG A 36 -9.55 18.73 7.03
CA ARG A 36 -9.27 19.93 7.85
C ARG A 36 -10.12 21.11 7.34
N PRO A 37 -11.18 21.54 8.05
CA PRO A 37 -12.11 22.58 7.56
C PRO A 37 -11.50 23.99 7.49
N ASP A 38 -10.42 24.25 8.23
CA ASP A 38 -10.03 25.62 8.58
C ASP A 38 -8.82 26.19 7.83
N HIS A 39 -8.15 25.44 6.94
CA HIS A 39 -6.91 25.91 6.32
C HIS A 39 -6.79 25.61 4.82
N ALA A 40 -6.37 26.65 4.09
CA ALA A 40 -5.59 26.58 2.87
C ALA A 40 -6.33 26.27 1.55
N HIS A 41 -7.03 27.26 0.98
CA HIS A 41 -7.02 27.42 -0.48
C HIS A 41 -5.97 28.45 -0.96
N HIS A 42 -5.29 29.13 -0.02
CA HIS A 42 -4.33 30.20 -0.30
C HIS A 42 -2.98 30.07 0.43
N ASP A 43 -2.79 29.03 1.26
CA ASP A 43 -1.50 28.82 1.91
C ASP A 43 -0.56 28.07 0.96
N THR A 44 0.37 28.81 0.36
CA THR A 44 1.38 28.25 -0.55
C THR A 44 2.44 27.41 0.18
N ALA A 45 2.47 27.42 1.51
CA ALA A 45 3.32 26.53 2.30
C ALA A 45 2.78 25.09 2.39
N ILE A 46 1.52 24.86 1.99
CA ILE A 46 0.87 23.55 2.02
C ILE A 46 0.67 23.06 0.59
N TRP A 47 1.03 21.80 0.33
CA TRP A 47 0.79 21.20 -0.98
C TRP A 47 -0.69 20.86 -1.18
N HIS A 48 -1.27 21.39 -2.26
CA HIS A 48 -2.61 21.01 -2.72
C HIS A 48 -2.52 19.94 -3.79
N PRO A 49 -3.28 18.83 -3.68
CA PRO A 49 -3.35 17.83 -4.73
C PRO A 49 -3.70 18.45 -6.09
N ARG A 50 -2.87 18.19 -7.09
CA ARG A 50 -3.05 18.72 -8.45
C ARG A 50 -3.49 17.61 -9.41
N VAL A 51 -4.29 17.98 -10.41
CA VAL A 51 -4.65 17.11 -11.53
C VAL A 51 -4.17 17.75 -12.82
N MET A 52 -3.36 17.04 -13.58
CA MET A 52 -2.82 17.52 -14.84
C MET A 52 -2.99 16.50 -15.96
N ARG A 53 -2.93 17.00 -17.19
CA ARG A 53 -2.99 16.21 -18.42
C ARG A 53 -1.59 16.15 -19.02
N MET A 54 -1.25 15.01 -19.60
CA MET A 54 0.00 14.86 -20.36
C MET A 54 -0.20 13.94 -21.57
N SER A 55 0.69 14.10 -22.54
CA SER A 55 0.92 13.11 -23.59
C SER A 55 2.38 12.71 -23.54
N ALA A 56 2.66 11.55 -22.94
CA ALA A 56 4.01 11.00 -22.95
C ALA A 56 4.50 10.72 -24.39
N LEU A 57 3.59 10.38 -25.31
CA LEU A 57 3.91 10.14 -26.72
C LEU A 57 4.40 11.41 -27.43
N LYS A 58 3.77 12.56 -27.14
CA LYS A 58 4.14 13.86 -27.75
C LYS A 58 5.13 14.66 -26.91
N GLY A 59 5.51 14.16 -25.72
CA GLY A 59 6.31 14.90 -24.74
C GLY A 59 5.57 16.08 -24.08
N GLU A 60 4.27 16.25 -24.36
CA GLU A 60 3.48 17.39 -23.87
C GLU A 60 3.16 17.22 -22.37
N GLY A 61 3.42 18.26 -21.59
CA GLY A 61 3.12 18.29 -20.15
C GLY A 61 4.16 17.60 -19.25
N VAL A 62 5.23 17.01 -19.81
CA VAL A 62 6.30 16.35 -19.05
C VAL A 62 7.08 17.37 -18.20
N ASP A 63 7.44 18.52 -18.75
CA ASP A 63 8.16 19.58 -17.99
C ASP A 63 7.29 20.17 -16.87
N ALA A 64 5.99 20.33 -17.12
CA ALA A 64 5.05 20.80 -16.11
C ALA A 64 4.89 19.78 -14.98
N PHE A 65 4.82 18.48 -15.33
CA PHE A 65 4.82 17.40 -14.37
C PHE A 65 6.09 17.38 -13.51
N TRP A 66 7.26 17.47 -14.13
CA TRP A 66 8.53 17.45 -13.39
C TRP A 66 8.63 18.63 -12.43
N ARG A 67 8.26 19.85 -12.87
CA ARG A 67 8.20 21.02 -11.98
C ARG A 67 7.28 20.80 -10.79
N ALA A 68 6.09 20.22 -11.01
CA ALA A 68 5.15 19.93 -9.93
C ALA A 68 5.73 18.91 -8.92
N VAL A 69 6.45 17.89 -9.39
CA VAL A 69 7.12 16.91 -8.54
C VAL A 69 8.23 17.57 -7.71
N THR A 70 9.06 18.42 -8.32
CA THR A 70 10.13 19.12 -7.61
C THR A 70 9.59 20.10 -6.57
N GLU A 71 8.51 20.82 -6.90
CA GLU A 71 7.82 21.73 -5.97
C GLU A 71 7.25 20.97 -4.76
N PHE A 72 6.56 19.85 -5.00
CA PHE A 72 6.07 18.98 -3.94
C PHE A 72 7.20 18.50 -3.02
N GLN A 73 8.29 18.02 -3.61
CA GLN A 73 9.44 17.55 -2.85
C GLN A 73 10.03 18.67 -1.97
N ALA A 74 10.21 19.88 -2.52
CA ALA A 74 10.75 21.02 -1.78
C ALA A 74 9.85 21.39 -0.58
N LEU A 75 8.53 21.44 -0.76
CA LEU A 75 7.58 21.74 0.32
C LEU A 75 7.62 20.67 1.41
N GLN A 76 7.62 19.39 1.02
CA GLN A 76 7.68 18.26 1.96
C GLN A 76 9.01 18.18 2.72
N GLN A 77 10.11 18.62 2.12
CA GLN A 77 11.39 18.70 2.81
C GLN A 77 11.41 19.89 3.78
N ALA A 78 10.91 21.06 3.36
CA ALA A 78 10.88 22.26 4.18
C ALA A 78 10.03 22.10 5.46
N ASN A 79 8.94 21.34 5.38
CA ASN A 79 8.06 21.07 6.52
C ASN A 79 8.44 19.80 7.32
N GLY A 80 9.54 19.11 6.96
CA GLY A 80 10.01 17.89 7.62
C GLY A 80 9.18 16.62 7.36
N ALA A 81 8.02 16.72 6.69
CA ALA A 81 7.12 15.60 6.43
C ALA A 81 7.73 14.55 5.49
N PHE A 82 8.73 14.92 4.69
CA PHE A 82 9.41 14.00 3.78
C PHE A 82 10.15 12.89 4.53
N GLU A 83 10.95 13.24 5.55
CA GLU A 83 11.70 12.25 6.34
C GLU A 83 10.77 11.44 7.24
N GLU A 84 9.76 12.07 7.83
CA GLU A 84 8.75 11.35 8.63
C GLU A 84 7.99 10.30 7.79
N LYS A 85 7.49 10.70 6.60
CA LYS A 85 6.81 9.79 5.67
C LYS A 85 7.73 8.65 5.25
N ARG A 86 9.02 8.91 5.03
CA ARG A 86 10.02 7.89 4.67
C ARG A 86 10.24 6.89 5.81
N GLN A 87 10.37 7.36 7.05
CA GLN A 87 10.51 6.49 8.22
C GLN A 87 9.28 5.60 8.42
N GLN A 88 8.08 6.19 8.29
CA GLN A 88 6.81 5.45 8.37
C GLN A 88 6.70 4.40 7.24
N GLN A 89 7.10 4.74 6.02
CA GLN A 89 7.13 3.80 4.89
C GLN A 89 8.13 2.67 5.11
N ALA A 90 9.33 2.97 5.60
CA ALA A 90 10.33 1.95 5.92
C ALA A 90 9.82 0.99 7.00
N LEU A 91 9.17 1.51 8.04
CA LEU A 91 8.54 0.71 9.08
C LEU A 91 7.40 -0.16 8.52
N ALA A 92 6.54 0.40 7.66
CA ALA A 92 5.46 -0.34 7.01
C ALA A 92 6.00 -1.47 6.13
N TRP A 93 7.04 -1.21 5.32
CA TRP A 93 7.70 -2.21 4.49
C TRP A 93 8.37 -3.31 5.31
N MET A 94 8.99 -2.95 6.44
CA MET A 94 9.57 -3.94 7.36
C MET A 94 8.48 -4.90 7.86
N TRP A 95 7.34 -4.37 8.32
CA TRP A 95 6.23 -5.19 8.78
C TRP A 95 5.58 -6.02 7.68
N GLU A 96 5.42 -5.47 6.47
CA GLU A 96 4.92 -6.21 5.30
C GLU A 96 5.84 -7.41 5.00
N ARG A 97 7.15 -7.20 5.03
CA ARG A 97 8.14 -8.27 4.81
C ARG A 97 8.11 -9.33 5.90
N ILE A 98 7.96 -8.93 7.16
CA ILE A 98 7.78 -9.85 8.29
C ILE A 98 6.50 -10.68 8.10
N GLN A 99 5.37 -10.05 7.80
CA GLN A 99 4.09 -10.73 7.63
C GLN A 99 4.10 -11.70 6.44
N SER A 100 4.64 -11.26 5.30
CA SER A 100 4.79 -12.09 4.11
C SER A 100 5.70 -13.29 4.38
N GLY A 101 6.85 -13.05 5.03
CA GLY A 101 7.79 -14.09 5.42
C GLY A 101 7.18 -15.11 6.38
N LEU A 102 6.51 -14.65 7.44
CA LEU A 102 5.82 -15.52 8.41
C LEU A 102 4.71 -16.34 7.74
N LYS A 103 3.91 -15.72 6.86
CA LYS A 103 2.85 -16.41 6.11
C LYS A 103 3.43 -17.47 5.17
N GLN A 104 4.54 -17.18 4.51
CA GLN A 104 5.23 -18.14 3.65
C GLN A 104 5.77 -19.32 4.45
N GLN A 105 6.49 -19.05 5.55
CA GLN A 105 7.02 -20.09 6.45
C GLN A 105 5.89 -20.95 7.01
N PHE A 106 4.82 -20.32 7.50
CA PHE A 106 3.64 -21.02 8.01
C PHE A 106 3.03 -21.97 7.00
N LYS A 107 2.82 -21.53 5.74
CA LYS A 107 2.28 -22.40 4.68
C LYS A 107 3.27 -23.50 4.24
N ALA A 108 4.56 -23.26 4.39
CA ALA A 108 5.59 -24.20 3.98
C ALA A 108 5.86 -25.31 5.01
N ALA A 109 5.59 -25.05 6.29
CA ALA A 109 5.78 -25.97 7.39
C ALA A 109 5.06 -27.32 7.14
N PRO A 110 5.77 -28.47 7.15
CA PRO A 110 5.19 -29.78 6.89
C PRO A 110 3.93 -30.08 7.72
N ALA A 111 3.95 -29.76 9.02
CA ALA A 111 2.82 -30.01 9.92
C ALA A 111 1.58 -29.19 9.57
N VAL A 112 1.77 -27.97 9.05
CA VAL A 112 0.68 -27.09 8.59
C VAL A 112 0.18 -27.56 7.24
N ARG A 113 1.10 -27.78 6.28
CA ARG A 113 0.76 -28.21 4.92
C ARG A 113 -0.08 -29.50 4.92
N GLY A 114 0.28 -30.47 5.75
CA GLY A 114 -0.46 -31.73 5.86
C GLY A 114 -1.86 -31.61 6.48
N ALA A 115 -2.14 -30.55 7.25
CA ALA A 115 -3.43 -30.35 7.91
C ALA A 115 -4.30 -29.28 7.22
N LEU A 116 -3.71 -28.44 6.37
CA LEU A 116 -4.37 -27.24 5.85
C LEU A 116 -5.59 -27.55 5.00
N GLU A 117 -5.52 -28.56 4.13
CA GLU A 117 -6.62 -28.91 3.22
C GLU A 117 -7.85 -29.42 3.98
N ASP A 118 -7.68 -30.38 4.89
CA ASP A 118 -8.76 -30.95 5.71
C ASP A 118 -9.42 -29.88 6.61
N ILE A 119 -8.60 -29.10 7.33
CA ILE A 119 -9.11 -28.04 8.20
C ILE A 119 -9.87 -26.99 7.39
N THR A 120 -9.40 -26.64 6.19
CA THR A 120 -10.10 -25.71 5.30
C THR A 120 -11.46 -26.27 4.88
N ALA A 121 -11.53 -27.56 4.51
CA ALA A 121 -12.77 -28.21 4.13
C ALA A 121 -13.79 -28.21 5.28
N ARG A 122 -13.35 -28.50 6.52
CA ARG A 122 -14.20 -28.49 7.72
C ARG A 122 -14.72 -27.10 8.06
N VAL A 123 -13.94 -26.04 7.83
CA VAL A 123 -14.40 -24.65 8.00
C VAL A 123 -15.45 -24.29 6.97
N LEU A 124 -15.21 -24.59 5.68
CA LEU A 124 -16.17 -24.32 4.61
C LEU A 124 -17.47 -25.11 4.78
N GLY A 125 -17.39 -26.32 5.31
CA GLY A 125 -18.55 -27.16 5.64
C GLY A 125 -19.28 -26.77 6.93
N GLY A 126 -18.85 -25.73 7.65
CA GLY A 126 -19.46 -25.28 8.91
C GLY A 126 -19.25 -26.23 10.10
N GLN A 127 -18.36 -27.20 9.97
CA GLN A 127 -18.06 -28.22 11.00
C GLN A 127 -17.00 -27.74 12.00
N LEU A 128 -16.26 -26.69 11.65
CA LEU A 128 -15.22 -26.09 12.49
C LEU A 128 -15.27 -24.57 12.38
N ALA A 129 -15.29 -23.88 13.51
CA ALA A 129 -15.21 -22.42 13.52
C ALA A 129 -13.84 -21.94 13.02
N ALA A 130 -13.82 -20.86 12.23
CA ALA A 130 -12.60 -20.30 11.65
C ALA A 130 -11.54 -19.92 12.71
N SER A 131 -11.97 -19.41 13.87
CA SER A 131 -11.08 -19.07 14.99
C SER A 131 -10.39 -20.30 15.57
N THR A 132 -11.12 -21.40 15.72
CA THR A 132 -10.59 -22.69 16.20
C THR A 132 -9.61 -23.29 15.20
N ALA A 133 -9.97 -23.30 13.91
CA ALA A 133 -9.10 -23.75 12.82
C ALA A 133 -7.77 -22.99 12.78
N ALA A 134 -7.82 -21.66 12.90
CA ALA A 134 -6.63 -20.83 12.93
C ALA A 134 -5.73 -21.18 14.13
N ARG A 135 -6.31 -21.37 15.32
CA ARG A 135 -5.54 -21.73 16.52
C ARG A 135 -4.91 -23.11 16.40
N GLU A 136 -5.63 -24.08 15.85
CA GLU A 136 -5.11 -25.43 15.61
C GLU A 136 -3.88 -25.40 14.67
N LEU A 137 -3.98 -24.70 13.53
CA LEU A 137 -2.87 -24.59 12.59
C LEU A 137 -1.67 -23.83 13.19
N LEU A 138 -1.90 -22.78 14.00
CA LEU A 138 -0.84 -22.06 14.70
C LEU A 138 -0.11 -22.93 15.73
N THR A 139 -0.84 -23.80 16.44
CA THR A 139 -0.24 -24.78 17.36
C THR A 139 0.62 -25.79 16.60
N LYS A 140 0.14 -26.31 15.46
CA LYS A 140 0.92 -27.22 14.59
C LYS A 140 2.21 -26.55 14.09
N PHE A 141 2.13 -25.29 13.65
CA PHE A 141 3.30 -24.52 13.22
C PHE A 141 4.34 -24.33 14.34
N SER A 142 3.89 -24.07 15.58
CA SER A 142 4.79 -23.85 16.71
C SER A 142 5.46 -25.14 17.18
N GLY A 143 4.76 -26.28 17.10
CA GLY A 143 5.32 -27.59 17.39
C GLY A 143 6.39 -28.04 16.38
N ASP A 144 6.21 -27.73 15.10
CA ASP A 144 7.15 -28.06 14.02
C ASP A 144 8.53 -27.43 14.25
N ARG A 145 8.54 -26.12 14.56
CA ARG A 145 9.78 -25.35 14.83
C ARG A 145 10.60 -25.91 16.00
N ASN A 146 9.93 -26.29 17.10
CA ASN A 146 10.63 -26.89 18.24
C ASN A 146 11.29 -28.25 17.91
N SER A 147 10.76 -28.96 16.91
CA SER A 147 11.29 -30.26 16.49
C SER A 147 12.50 -30.15 15.55
N GLU A 148 12.56 -29.09 14.74
CA GLU A 148 13.70 -28.75 13.89
C GLU A 148 14.90 -28.26 14.74
N ASP A 149 14.68 -27.32 15.66
CA ASP A 149 15.72 -26.80 16.56
C ASP A 149 16.39 -27.92 17.41
N SER A 150 15.60 -28.93 17.81
CA SER A 150 16.10 -30.08 18.59
C SER A 150 16.94 -31.07 17.77
N LYS A 151 16.80 -31.09 16.44
CA LYS A 151 17.60 -31.95 15.55
C LYS A 151 18.94 -31.29 15.23
N ASP A 152 18.95 -29.99 14.98
CA ASP A 152 20.18 -29.24 14.67
C ASP A 152 21.16 -29.22 15.87
N GLN A 153 20.66 -29.17 17.11
CA GLN A 153 21.52 -29.23 18.31
C GLN A 153 22.15 -30.61 18.59
N ARG A 154 21.69 -31.69 17.94
CA ARG A 154 22.28 -33.04 18.13
C ARG A 154 23.39 -33.37 17.13
N HIS A 155 23.61 -32.51 16.14
CA HIS A 155 24.59 -32.69 15.07
C HIS A 155 25.74 -31.66 15.09
N ALA A 156 25.79 -30.78 16.10
CA ALA A 156 26.90 -29.88 16.39
C ALA A 156 27.72 -30.41 17.58
#